data_AF-A0A7V3CVS1-F1
#
_entry.id   AF-A0A7V3CVS1-F1
#
_cell.length_a   1.000
_cell.length_b   1.000
_cell.length_c   1.000
_cell.angle_alpha   90.00
_cell.angle_beta   90.00
_cell.angle_gamma   90.00
#
_symmetry.space_group_name_H-M   'P 1'
#
loop_
_entity.id
_entity.type
_entity.pdbx_description
1 polymer ?
#
loop_
_entity_poly.entity_id
_entity_poly.type
_entity_poly.pdbx_seq_one_letter_code
_entity_poly.pdbx_strand_id
1 'polypeptide(L)' 'MNDNNSQEILRTIKELSTDFNGSNEIAIILAAGHGKRIKSQRSKMLHKIWEIPTVERVYRACKNGIENCNT' A
#
# COMPACT_ATOMS: atom_id res chain seq x y z
N MET A 1 -1.14 -15.75 -25.89
CA MET A 1 -0.36 -15.37 -24.69
C MET A 1 0.36 -16.64 -24.25
N ASN A 2 1.68 -16.63 -24.13
CA ASN A 2 2.46 -17.82 -23.77
C ASN A 2 2.01 -18.33 -22.40
N ASP A 3 1.72 -19.63 -22.27
CA ASP A 3 1.27 -20.26 -21.03
C ASP A 3 2.22 -20.05 -19.85
N ASN A 4 3.53 -19.87 -20.14
CA ASN A 4 4.55 -19.52 -19.14
C ASN A 4 4.28 -18.18 -18.44
N ASN A 5 3.70 -17.21 -19.14
CA ASN A 5 3.43 -15.88 -18.59
C ASN A 5 2.26 -15.93 -17.59
N SER A 6 1.26 -16.75 -17.88
CA SER A 6 0.09 -16.95 -17.00
C SER A 6 0.47 -17.62 -15.68
N GLN A 7 1.38 -18.59 -15.73
CA GLN A 7 1.88 -19.28 -14.53
C GLN A 7 2.71 -18.36 -13.63
N GLU A 8 3.56 -17.52 -14.23
CA GLU A 8 4.36 -16.54 -13.49
C GLU A 8 3.49 -15.48 -12.79
N ILE A 9 2.45 -15.00 -13.47
CA ILE A 9 1.46 -14.08 -12.88
C ILE A 9 0.77 -14.73 -11.67
N LEU A 10 0.28 -15.97 -11.80
CA LEU A 10 -0.41 -16.65 -10.71
C LEU A 10 0.50 -16.88 -9.51
N ARG A 11 1.77 -17.27 -9.74
CA ARG A 11 2.76 -17.43 -8.67
C ARG A 11 2.99 -16.10 -7.95
N THR A 12 3.21 -15.03 -8.71
CA THR A 12 3.48 -13.69 -8.16
C THR A 12 2.30 -13.18 -7.34
N ILE A 13 1.07 -13.35 -7.85
CA ILE A 13 -0.15 -13.01 -7.10
C ILE A 13 -0.17 -13.78 -5.79
N LYS A 14 0.09 -15.10 -5.82
CA LYS A 14 0.05 -15.93 -4.62
C LYS A 14 1.11 -15.57 -3.59
N GLU A 15 2.32 -15.21 -4.03
CA GLU A 15 3.42 -14.76 -3.17
C GLU A 15 3.18 -13.38 -2.55
N LEU A 16 2.52 -12.47 -3.28
CA LEU A 16 2.26 -11.10 -2.82
C LEU A 16 0.91 -10.94 -2.11
N SER A 17 0.03 -11.94 -2.21
CA SER A 17 -1.26 -11.93 -1.54
C SER A 17 -1.10 -12.15 -0.04
N THR A 18 -2.02 -11.58 0.72
CA THR A 18 -2.16 -11.82 2.15
C THR A 18 -3.62 -12.12 2.45
N ASP A 19 -3.89 -12.82 3.55
CA ASP A 19 -5.26 -13.11 3.95
C ASP A 19 -6.01 -11.80 4.22
N PHE A 20 -7.27 -11.75 3.79
CA PHE A 20 -8.10 -10.60 4.06
C PHE A 20 -8.46 -10.57 5.55
N ASN A 21 -7.88 -9.62 6.28
CA ASN A 21 -8.22 -9.38 7.67
C ASN A 21 -9.56 -8.62 7.73
N GLY A 22 -10.65 -9.38 7.82
CA GLY A 22 -12.00 -8.84 7.93
C GLY A 22 -12.17 -8.10 9.26
N SER A 23 -12.39 -6.80 9.19
CA SER A 23 -12.81 -5.97 10.34
C SER A 23 -14.14 -5.30 10.03
N ASN A 24 -14.80 -4.80 11.08
CA ASN A 24 -16.01 -3.99 10.92
C ASN A 24 -15.72 -2.62 10.30
N GLU A 25 -14.47 -2.13 10.43
CA GLU A 25 -14.04 -0.80 9.99
C GLU A 25 -12.81 -0.88 9.08
N ILE A 26 -12.90 -0.34 7.86
CA ILE A 26 -11.84 -0.42 6.84
C ILE A 26 -11.34 0.98 6.48
N ALA A 27 -10.03 1.20 6.63
CA ALA A 27 -9.37 2.39 6.12
C ALA A 27 -8.74 2.12 4.75
N ILE A 28 -9.07 2.95 3.74
CA ILE A 28 -8.48 2.88 2.40
C ILE A 28 -7.60 4.11 2.16
N ILE A 29 -6.29 3.89 1.99
CA ILE A 29 -5.32 4.96 1.70
C ILE A 29 -5.07 5.04 0.20
N LEU A 30 -5.61 6.07 -0.46
CA LEU A 30 -5.40 6.30 -1.89
C LEU A 30 -4.02 6.92 -2.16
N ALA A 31 -3.05 6.06 -2.52
CA ALA A 31 -1.65 6.44 -2.75
C ALA A 31 -1.23 6.46 -4.23
N ALA A 32 -2.19 6.48 -5.16
CA ALA A 32 -1.94 6.35 -6.61
C ALA A 32 -1.41 7.62 -7.31
N GLY A 33 -1.28 8.74 -6.58
CA GLY A 33 -0.82 10.01 -7.15
C GLY A 33 0.70 10.05 -7.35
N HIS A 34 1.15 10.29 -8.59
CA HIS A 34 2.57 10.33 -8.94
C HIS A 34 3.35 11.48 -8.28
N GLY A 35 2.67 12.57 -7.88
CA GLY A 35 3.33 13.70 -7.22
C GLY A 35 4.23 14.53 -8.13
N LYS A 36 3.77 14.82 -9.37
CA LYS A 36 4.53 15.53 -10.43
C LYS A 36 5.34 16.75 -9.95
N ARG A 37 4.80 17.53 -9.00
CA ARG A 37 5.48 18.72 -8.46
C ARG A 37 6.68 18.42 -7.54
N ILE A 38 6.78 17.20 -6.99
CA ILE A 38 7.93 16.73 -6.19
C ILE A 38 9.16 16.50 -7.09
N LYS A 39 8.96 16.35 -8.41
CA LYS A 39 10.04 16.13 -9.41
C LYS A 39 10.96 14.95 -9.05
N SER A 40 10.41 13.90 -8.43
CA SER A 40 11.12 12.66 -8.14
C SER A 40 10.53 11.50 -8.93
N GLN A 41 11.37 10.54 -9.28
CA GLN A 41 10.94 9.24 -9.81
C GLN A 41 10.38 8.33 -8.70
N ARG A 42 10.66 8.65 -7.43
CA ARG A 42 10.08 7.97 -6.27
C ARG A 42 8.65 8.44 -6.05
N SER A 43 7.74 7.50 -5.74
CA SER A 43 6.36 7.85 -5.38
C SER A 43 6.32 8.85 -4.23
N LYS A 44 5.48 9.88 -4.34
CA LYS A 44 5.28 10.93 -3.32
C LYS A 44 5.08 10.35 -1.92
N MET A 45 4.31 9.27 -1.83
CA MET A 45 3.94 8.63 -0.56
C MET A 45 5.11 7.93 0.13
N LEU A 46 6.18 7.62 -0.61
CA LEU A 46 7.40 7.03 -0.06
C LEU A 46 8.44 8.07 0.36
N HIS A 47 8.25 9.36 0.08
CA HIS A 47 9.14 10.39 0.60
C HIS A 47 9.04 10.46 2.12
N LYS A 48 10.20 10.62 2.75
CA LYS A 48 10.35 10.59 4.19
C LYS A 48 10.25 12.00 4.79
N ILE A 49 9.58 12.09 5.92
CA ILE A 49 9.66 13.23 6.83
C ILE A 49 10.21 12.66 8.13
N TRP A 50 11.35 13.17 8.59
CA TRP A 50 12.05 12.67 9.78
C TRP A 50 12.23 11.15 9.72
N GLU A 51 12.85 10.67 8.65
CA GLU A 51 13.10 9.26 8.34
C GLU A 51 11.90 8.32 8.15
N ILE A 52 10.68 8.78 8.40
CA ILE A 52 9.47 7.98 8.27
C ILE A 52 8.75 8.31 6.94
N PRO A 53 8.46 7.32 6.07
CA PRO A 53 7.69 7.54 4.85
C PRO A 53 6.32 8.17 5.13
N THR A 54 5.85 9.00 4.21
CA THR A 54 4.55 9.67 4.37
C THR A 54 3.39 8.68 4.49
N VAL A 55 3.40 7.59 3.73
CA VAL A 55 2.35 6.54 3.81
C VAL A 55 2.31 5.85 5.17
N GLU A 56 3.48 5.58 5.76
CA GLU A 56 3.60 4.97 7.09
C GLU A 56 3.00 5.88 8.17
N ARG A 57 3.20 7.19 8.04
CA ARG A 57 2.59 8.18 8.95
C ARG A 57 1.06 8.15 8.88
N VAL A 58 0.49 8.06 7.68
CA VAL A 58 -0.97 7.97 7.49
C VAL A 58 -1.51 6.63 8.04
N TYR A 59 -0.85 5.52 7.72
CA TYR A 59 -1.21 4.19 8.24
C TYR A 59 -1.25 4.17 9.77
N ARG A 60 -0.23 4.70 10.45
CA ARG A 60 -0.20 4.78 11.93
C ARG A 60 -1.32 5.64 12.49
N ALA A 61 -1.67 6.74 11.82
CA ALA A 61 -2.78 7.57 12.24
C ALA A 61 -4.12 6.82 12.15
N CYS A 62 -4.36 6.07 11.07
CA CYS A 62 -5.54 5.21 10.94
C CYS A 62 -5.55 4.12 12.02
N LYS A 63 -4.44 3.39 12.17
CA LYS A 63 -4.31 2.29 13.14
C LYS A 63 -4.55 2.72 14.59
N ASN A 64 -4.06 3.91 14.95
CA ASN A 64 -4.16 4.41 16.32
C ASN A 64 -5.45 5.22 16.57
N GLY A 65 -6.06 5.75 15.52
CA GLY A 65 -7.24 6.64 15.62
C GLY A 65 -8.57 5.95 15.35
N ILE A 66 -8.57 4.78 14.70
CA ILE A 66 -9.77 4.01 14.36
C ILE A 66 -9.66 2.65 15.06
N GLU A 67 -10.43 2.50 16.14
CA GLU A 67 -10.49 1.23 16.87
C GLU A 67 -10.99 0.10 15.96
N ASN A 68 -10.37 -1.08 16.07
CA ASN A 68 -10.71 -2.27 15.26
C ASN A 68 -10.59 -2.06 13.74
N CYS A 69 -9.76 -1.13 13.28
CA CYS A 69 -9.47 -0.96 11.86
C CYS A 69 -8.68 -2.14 11.28
N ASN A 70 -8.92 -2.47 10.01
CA ASN A 70 -8.11 -3.44 9.25
C ASN A 70 -6.71 -2.88 8.93
N THR A 71 -5.82 -2.83 9.93
CA THR A 71 -4.45 -2.29 9.82
C THR A 71 -3.39 -3.12 10.52
#